data_AF-A0A8S8Y5U2-F1
#
_entry.id   AF-A0A8S8Y5U2-F1
#
_cell.length_a   1.000
_cell.length_b   1.000
_cell.length_c   1.000
_cell.angle_alpha   90.00
_cell.angle_beta   90.00
_cell.angle_gamma   90.00
#
_symmetry.space_group_name_H-M   'P 1'
#
loop_
_entity.id
_entity.type
_entity.pdbx_description
1 polymer ?
#
loop_
_entity_poly.entity_id
_entity_poly.type
_entity_poly.pdbx_seq_one_letter_code
_entity_poly.pdbx_strand_id
1 'polypeptide(L)'
;MDEDQRSDGTLWDRRFAQSVYAYGKEPNAWLKACISRLSPDSNSAALFPADGEGRNAVWAATEGWASTVFDLSIEGKRNARHWPKNTVFPWPTRWMTSW
;
A
#
# COMPACT_ATOMS: atom_id res chain seq x y z
N MET A 1 2.67 13.01 -28.90
CA MET A 1 2.72 12.47 -27.53
C MET A 1 2.63 10.97 -27.69
N ASP A 2 3.73 10.26 -27.45
CA ASP A 2 3.77 8.81 -27.64
C ASP A 2 2.85 8.16 -26.60
N GLU A 3 1.84 7.43 -27.08
CA GLU A 3 0.80 6.77 -26.25
C GLU A 3 1.33 5.59 -25.41
N ASP A 4 2.64 5.30 -25.49
CA ASP A 4 3.25 4.06 -25.00
C ASP A 4 4.10 4.22 -23.72
N GLN A 5 3.98 5.35 -23.02
CA GLN A 5 4.70 5.60 -21.76
C GLN A 5 3.85 5.26 -20.52
N ARG A 6 3.08 4.17 -20.54
CA ARG A 6 2.45 3.65 -19.30
C ARG A 6 3.50 2.82 -18.57
N SER A 7 3.97 3.29 -17.42
CA SER A 7 4.92 2.50 -16.61
C SER A 7 4.22 1.23 -16.12
N ASP A 8 4.63 0.09 -16.64
CA ASP A 8 4.17 -1.27 -16.29
C ASP A 8 4.54 -1.72 -14.87
N GLY A 9 5.23 -0.89 -14.09
CA GLY A 9 5.73 -1.20 -12.75
C GLY A 9 7.14 -1.78 -12.72
N THR A 10 7.76 -2.09 -13.87
CA THR A 10 9.07 -2.74 -13.96
C THR A 10 10.19 -1.92 -13.30
N LEU A 11 10.12 -0.58 -13.39
CA LEU A 11 11.06 0.30 -12.70
C LEU A 11 10.99 0.14 -11.17
N TRP A 12 9.77 0.00 -10.63
CA TRP A 12 9.53 -0.17 -9.21
C TRP A 12 9.88 -1.59 -8.74
N ASP A 13 9.61 -2.60 -9.55
CA ASP A 13 10.05 -3.98 -9.28
C ASP A 13 11.57 -4.05 -9.11
N ARG A 14 12.32 -3.43 -10.01
CA ARG A 14 13.79 -3.38 -9.89
C ARG A 14 14.24 -2.74 -8.58
N ARG A 15 13.57 -1.67 -8.15
CA ARG A 15 13.90 -0.97 -6.90
C ARG A 15 13.61 -1.84 -5.67
N PHE A 16 12.44 -2.46 -5.60
CA PHE A 16 12.03 -3.27 -4.45
C PHE A 16 12.71 -4.65 -4.40
N ALA A 17 13.21 -5.16 -5.54
CA ALA A 17 14.02 -6.37 -5.58
C ALA A 17 15.41 -6.20 -4.92
N GLN A 18 15.95 -4.99 -4.92
CA GLN A 18 17.32 -4.72 -4.44
C GLN A 18 17.43 -4.58 -2.92
N SER A 19 16.34 -4.26 -2.24
CA SER A 19 16.30 -4.09 -0.78
C SER A 19 14.89 -4.35 -0.27
N VAL A 20 14.78 -5.11 0.83
CA VAL A 20 13.51 -5.48 1.44
C VAL A 20 12.79 -4.27 2.10
N TYR A 21 13.45 -3.10 2.16
CA TYR A 21 12.85 -1.84 2.60
C TYR A 21 13.50 -0.65 1.87
N ALA A 22 13.17 -0.44 0.61
CA ALA A 22 13.78 0.60 -0.24
C ALA A 22 13.60 2.03 0.30
N TYR A 23 12.63 2.24 1.18
CA TYR A 23 12.38 3.51 1.87
C TYR A 23 12.43 3.42 3.40
N GLY A 24 12.92 2.30 3.93
CA GLY A 24 12.94 2.02 5.36
C GLY A 24 11.58 1.58 5.91
N LYS A 25 11.53 1.43 7.24
CA LYS A 25 10.41 0.82 7.97
C LYS A 25 9.42 1.83 8.57
N GLU A 26 9.88 3.05 8.80
CA GLU A 26 9.06 4.09 9.40
C GLU A 26 8.04 4.66 8.39
N PRO A 27 6.83 5.02 8.85
CA PRO A 27 5.84 5.66 7.99
C PRO A 27 6.33 7.03 7.53
N ASN A 28 5.74 7.53 6.45
CA ASN A 28 5.91 8.91 6.04
C ASN A 28 5.44 9.84 7.18
N ALA A 29 6.31 10.79 7.58
CA ALA A 29 6.05 11.69 8.71
C ALA A 29 4.80 12.55 8.52
N TRP A 30 4.52 13.01 7.29
CA TRP A 30 3.31 13.77 6.98
C TRP A 30 2.06 12.92 7.11
N LEU A 31 2.09 11.70 6.57
CA LEU A 31 0.99 10.74 6.67
C LEU A 31 0.68 10.41 8.13
N LYS A 32 1.73 10.16 8.92
CA LYS A 32 1.62 9.95 10.37
C LYS A 32 0.92 11.14 11.04
N ALA A 33 1.37 12.37 10.78
CA ALA A 33 0.75 13.57 11.35
C ALA A 33 -0.73 13.73 10.94
N CYS A 34 -1.12 13.32 9.74
CA CYS A 34 -2.52 13.35 9.29
C CYS A 34 -3.36 12.28 10.00
N ILE A 35 -2.94 11.02 9.98
CA ILE A 35 -3.71 9.91 10.54
C ILE A 35 -3.81 10.01 12.07
N SER A 36 -2.77 10.46 12.77
CA SER A 36 -2.81 10.62 14.23
C SER A 36 -3.82 11.68 14.73
N ARG A 37 -4.40 12.48 13.83
CA ARG A 37 -5.49 13.42 14.16
C ARG A 37 -6.88 12.81 13.98
N LEU A 38 -6.95 11.59 13.43
CA LEU A 38 -8.17 10.84 13.23
C LEU A 38 -8.32 9.81 14.35
N SER A 39 -9.56 9.45 14.68
CA SER A 39 -9.88 8.41 15.66
C SER A 39 -10.68 7.32 14.95
N PRO A 40 -10.02 6.27 14.43
CA PRO A 40 -10.72 5.17 13.78
C PRO A 40 -11.56 4.39 14.81
N ASP A 41 -12.73 3.96 14.36
CA ASP A 41 -13.55 2.96 15.05
C ASP A 41 -13.33 1.56 14.46
N SER A 42 -14.08 0.57 14.94
CA SER A 42 -13.95 -0.82 14.49
C SER A 42 -14.28 -1.05 13.00
N ASN A 43 -14.94 -0.10 12.33
CA ASN A 43 -15.34 -0.20 10.92
C ASN A 43 -14.52 0.72 10.00
N SER A 44 -13.50 1.38 10.53
CA SER A 44 -12.69 2.34 9.78
C SER A 44 -11.68 1.62 8.87
N ALA A 45 -11.78 1.88 7.57
CA ALA A 45 -10.92 1.29 6.54
C ALA A 45 -10.07 2.36 5.84
N ALA A 46 -8.83 2.01 5.50
CA ALA A 46 -7.88 2.89 4.82
C ALA A 46 -7.25 2.19 3.61
N LEU A 47 -7.27 2.88 2.46
CA LEU A 47 -6.69 2.40 1.21
C LEU A 47 -5.39 3.15 0.91
N PHE A 48 -4.32 2.41 0.65
CA PHE A 48 -2.97 2.92 0.38
C PHE A 48 -2.58 2.62 -1.07
N PRO A 49 -2.89 3.54 -2.00
CA PRO A 49 -2.54 3.41 -3.41
C PRO A 49 -1.03 3.58 -3.62
N ALA A 50 -0.44 2.70 -4.42
CA ALA A 50 0.97 2.75 -4.82
C ALA A 50 1.94 2.89 -3.62
N ASP A 51 1.62 2.22 -2.50
CA ASP A 51 2.43 2.27 -1.28
C ASP A 51 3.62 1.30 -1.30
N GLY A 52 3.87 0.64 -2.44
CA GLY A 52 4.95 -0.31 -2.66
C GLY A 52 4.92 -1.43 -1.64
N GLU A 53 5.90 -1.38 -0.74
CA GLU A 53 6.13 -2.36 0.33
C GLU A 53 5.19 -2.17 1.54
N GLY A 54 4.27 -1.20 1.49
CA GLY A 54 3.15 -1.08 2.42
C GLY A 54 3.49 -0.51 3.80
N ARG A 55 4.62 0.18 3.96
CA ARG A 55 5.07 0.68 5.28
C ARG A 55 4.05 1.60 5.95
N ASN A 56 3.32 2.41 5.17
CA ASN A 56 2.34 3.35 5.71
C ASN A 56 1.08 2.60 6.14
N ALA A 57 0.62 1.66 5.31
CA ALA A 57 -0.52 0.83 5.62
C ALA A 57 -0.32 -0.03 6.86
N VAL A 58 0.89 -0.58 7.05
CA VAL A 58 1.22 -1.37 8.24
C VAL A 58 1.17 -0.51 9.49
N TRP A 59 1.72 0.70 9.43
CA TRP A 59 1.63 1.64 10.56
C TRP A 59 0.18 2.09 10.82
N ALA A 60 -0.61 2.40 9.78
CA ALA A 60 -2.02 2.73 9.98
C ALA A 60 -2.82 1.57 10.61
N ALA A 61 -2.49 0.32 10.28
CA ALA A 61 -3.07 -0.85 10.94
C ALA A 61 -2.71 -0.95 12.44
N THR A 62 -1.57 -0.40 12.87
CA THR A 62 -1.27 -0.30 14.31
C THR A 62 -2.10 0.77 15.02
N GLU A 63 -2.54 1.79 14.28
CA GLU A 63 -3.41 2.86 14.78
C GLU A 63 -4.91 2.49 14.76
N GLY A 64 -5.26 1.25 14.37
CA GLY A 64 -6.63 0.74 14.42
C GLY A 64 -7.37 0.71 13.07
N TRP A 65 -6.71 1.07 11.97
CA TRP A 65 -7.33 1.03 10.64
C TRP A 65 -7.31 -0.35 10.00
N ALA A 66 -8.42 -0.77 9.38
CA ALA A 66 -8.41 -1.86 8.41
C ALA A 66 -7.71 -1.40 7.11
N SER A 67 -6.39 -1.61 7.04
CA SER A 67 -5.54 -1.07 5.99
C SER A 67 -5.38 -2.02 4.81
N THR A 68 -5.50 -1.49 3.58
CA THR A 68 -5.35 -2.24 2.32
C THR A 68 -4.34 -1.53 1.42
N VAL A 69 -3.39 -2.29 0.86
CA VAL A 69 -2.37 -1.80 -0.08
C VAL A 69 -2.65 -2.31 -1.48
N PHE A 70 -2.47 -1.45 -2.48
CA PHE A 70 -2.37 -1.90 -3.87
C PHE A 70 -1.19 -1.22 -4.57
N ASP A 71 -0.47 -1.98 -5.38
CA ASP A 71 0.67 -1.48 -6.16
C ASP A 71 0.77 -2.22 -7.50
N LEU A 72 1.35 -1.54 -8.51
CA LEU A 72 1.66 -2.15 -9.80
C LEU A 72 2.81 -3.15 -9.64
N SER A 73 3.83 -2.81 -8.84
CA SER A 73 5.02 -3.60 -8.58
C SER A 73 4.71 -4.93 -7.90
N ILE A 74 5.06 -6.03 -8.56
CA ILE A 74 4.98 -7.38 -8.03
C ILE A 74 5.89 -7.54 -6.81
N GLU A 75 7.12 -7.02 -6.86
CA GLU A 75 8.07 -7.13 -5.74
C GLU A 75 7.64 -6.24 -4.56
N GLY A 76 7.12 -5.03 -4.82
CA GLY A 76 6.52 -4.19 -3.77
C GLY A 76 5.37 -4.93 -3.05
N LYS A 77 4.43 -5.50 -3.80
CA LYS A 77 3.35 -6.35 -3.27
C LYS A 77 3.88 -7.55 -2.48
N ARG A 78 4.99 -8.15 -2.93
CA ARG A 78 5.63 -9.29 -2.25
C ARG A 78 6.24 -8.87 -0.92
N ASN A 79 6.99 -7.78 -0.90
CA ASN A 79 7.59 -7.23 0.32
C ASN A 79 6.52 -6.80 1.31
N ALA A 80 5.41 -6.22 0.84
CA ALA A 80 4.25 -5.86 1.66
C ALA A 80 3.69 -7.03 2.48
N ARG A 81 3.69 -8.25 1.93
CA ARG A 81 3.22 -9.46 2.64
C ARG A 81 4.12 -9.91 3.80
N HIS A 82 5.36 -9.43 3.89
CA HIS A 82 6.25 -9.80 5.00
C HIS A 82 5.90 -9.08 6.30
N TRP A 83 5.10 -8.02 6.24
CA TRP A 83 4.72 -7.28 7.43
C TRP A 83 3.60 -7.99 8.19
N PRO A 84 3.75 -8.23 9.51
CA PRO A 84 2.64 -8.67 10.32
C PRO A 84 1.52 -7.60 10.29
N LYS A 85 0.26 -8.04 10.14
CA LYS A 85 -0.95 -7.21 9.99
C LYS A 85 -1.22 -6.60 8.60
N ASN A 86 -0.42 -6.89 7.58
CA ASN A 86 -0.71 -6.40 6.24
C ASN A 86 -1.66 -7.34 5.49
N THR A 87 -2.79 -6.80 5.01
CA THR A 87 -3.71 -7.54 4.14
C THR A 87 -3.60 -6.98 2.73
N VAL A 88 -2.90 -7.69 1.85
CA VAL A 88 -2.81 -7.34 0.42
C VAL A 88 -3.99 -8.00 -0.29
N PHE A 89 -4.99 -7.22 -0.70
CA PHE A 89 -6.11 -7.74 -1.49
C PHE A 89 -5.72 -7.81 -2.98
N PRO A 90 -6.03 -8.91 -3.69
CA PRO A 90 -6.07 -8.90 -5.15
C PRO A 90 -7.20 -7.98 -5.63
N TRP A 91 -7.08 -7.46 -6.85
CA TRP A 91 -8.10 -6.65 -7.51
C TRP A 91 -9.49 -7.29 -7.33
N PRO A 92 -10.53 -6.56 -6.88
CA PRO A 92 -11.87 -7.11 -6.88
C PRO A 92 -12.32 -7.29 -8.33
N THR A 93 -12.41 -8.53 -8.81
CA THR A 93 -13.00 -8.83 -10.13
C THR A 93 -14.52 -8.70 -10.14
N ARG A 94 -15.16 -8.30 -9.02
CA ARG A 94 -16.63 -8.32 -8.92
C ARG A 94 -17.22 -7.37 -7.88
N TRP A 95 -17.09 -6.06 -8.07
CA TRP A 95 -17.92 -5.06 -7.38
C TRP A 95 -18.20 -3.86 -8.29
N MET A 96 -18.92 -4.08 -9.40
CA MET A 96 -19.46 -2.99 -10.24
C MET A 96 -20.85 -3.29 -10.84
N THR A 97 -21.58 -4.28 -10.31
CA THR A 97 -22.94 -4.57 -10.80
C THR A 97 -23.89 -4.90 -9.64
N SER A 98 -24.27 -3.89 -8.88
CA SER A 98 -25.68 -3.70 -8.48
C SER A 98 -25.80 -2.34 -7.82
N TRP A 99 -26.63 -1.49 -8.41
CA TRP A 99 -27.33 -0.43 -7.70
C TRP A 99 -28.57 -1.03 -7.04
#